data_AF-A0A6A5S8K5-F1
#
_entry.id   AF-A0A6A5S8K5-F1
#
_cell.length_a   1.000
_cell.length_b   1.000
_cell.length_c   1.000
_cell.angle_alpha   90.00
_cell.angle_beta   90.00
_cell.angle_gamma   90.00
#
_symmetry.space_group_name_H-M   'P 1'
#
loop_
_entity.id
_entity.type
_entity.pdbx_description
1 polymer ?
#
loop_
_entity_poly.entity_id
_entity_poly.type
_entity_poly.pdbx_seq_one_letter_code
_entity_poly.pdbx_strand_id
1 'polypeptide(L)'
;MSSAIVEKQFEISDLSNLKVGRVKEFNPKGSNGPTLLKGKPWGLPAGAYTPRQIVEANAPLLETVIHHLGPSPFGEPLAREQLIDNLASNLALNTREASIIIPANDPSRIEMAQQAVKIGKKLIEYVRDVTDVPYDPNYVVRSPCEGHLLKPHVSYLMFGPRSLRHLMQIYNEYLHQMVLLRDALLPFDNFEDVIIPITAEPNRKRGMRHTEEIRSVFLSEMMTKQVTQRSTIKAAQFLLAPNLSSANSIAFQYKYGTVVPSFIAGGRSGRLLRYVPAVVDDDSKEVTFHNSLVDYYAAPRTNVLTTDDQSASNNTEGLEATLLPVGNRDEKCLDIVLKYLDGAQTKVDLGQSARGYRYAYFVKGKGSTLAEDTTEEVKVHSARSLLVESGPGLVMPTKGIHLVQAPTNIELHALLGKLYPDNVVIKEKGVPLSVALKAGKEGFPDVGRFVIEVGK
;
A
#
# COMPACT_ATOMS: atom_id res chain seq x y z
N MET A 1 4.34 20.64 39.55
CA MET A 1 3.41 20.60 38.40
C MET A 1 4.20 20.09 37.21
N SER A 2 4.00 18.82 36.84
CA SER A 2 4.73 18.18 35.73
C SER A 2 4.23 18.78 34.42
N SER A 3 5.14 19.20 33.54
CA SER A 3 4.77 19.52 32.17
C SER A 3 4.13 18.28 31.55
N ALA A 4 2.88 18.40 31.13
CA ALA A 4 2.27 17.42 30.26
C ALA A 4 3.09 17.44 28.97
N ILE A 5 3.85 16.38 28.72
CA ILE A 5 4.41 16.13 27.40
C ILE A 5 3.19 16.02 26.48
N VAL A 6 2.95 17.04 25.67
CA VAL A 6 1.93 16.98 24.62
C VAL A 6 2.39 15.89 23.67
N GLU A 7 1.79 14.70 23.78
CA GLU A 7 2.14 13.57 22.94
C GLU A 7 1.84 13.95 21.49
N LYS A 8 2.88 13.93 20.65
CA LYS A 8 2.79 14.35 19.25
C LYS A 8 1.88 13.38 18.49
N GLN A 9 0.83 13.90 17.88
CA GLN A 9 -0.02 13.14 16.97
C GLN A 9 0.60 13.07 15.58
N PHE A 10 0.40 11.96 14.87
CA PHE A 10 0.83 11.86 13.48
C PHE A 10 -0.23 12.52 12.60
N GLU A 11 0.16 13.45 11.75
CA GLU A 11 -0.76 14.19 10.89
C GLU A 11 -0.48 13.93 9.43
N ILE A 12 -1.53 13.77 8.64
CA ILE A 12 -1.45 13.67 7.18
C ILE A 12 -1.88 15.02 6.60
N SER A 13 -0.89 15.82 6.21
CA SER A 13 -1.10 17.20 5.76
C SER A 13 -2.04 17.30 4.55
N ASP A 14 -1.94 16.35 3.60
CA ASP A 14 -2.76 16.32 2.39
C ASP A 14 -4.25 16.00 2.64
N LEU A 15 -4.63 15.64 3.87
CA LEU A 15 -5.98 15.27 4.29
C LEU A 15 -6.51 16.17 5.41
N SER A 16 -6.34 17.49 5.26
CA SER A 16 -6.74 18.49 6.26
C SER A 16 -6.13 18.23 7.64
N ASN A 17 -4.85 17.86 7.66
CA ASN A 17 -4.12 17.46 8.86
C ASN A 17 -4.83 16.34 9.64
N LEU A 18 -5.32 15.32 8.93
CA LEU A 18 -5.93 14.13 9.53
C LEU A 18 -5.00 13.56 10.61
N LYS A 19 -5.46 13.58 11.86
CA LYS A 19 -4.76 13.04 13.01
C LYS A 19 -4.91 11.52 13.05
N VAL A 20 -3.79 10.81 12.99
CA VAL A 20 -3.72 9.34 12.99
C VAL A 20 -2.89 8.88 14.19
N GLY A 21 -3.55 8.74 15.34
CA GLY A 21 -2.93 8.19 16.53
C GLY A 21 -1.69 8.95 17.04
N ARG A 22 -0.93 8.30 17.91
CA ARG A 22 0.28 8.85 18.54
C ARG A 22 1.52 8.46 17.75
N VAL A 23 2.37 9.44 17.44
CA VAL A 23 3.64 9.19 16.73
C VAL A 23 4.48 8.21 17.54
N LYS A 24 5.06 7.25 16.83
CA LYS A 24 6.01 6.33 17.41
C LYS A 24 7.31 6.41 16.62
N GLU A 25 8.33 6.94 17.28
CA GLU A 25 9.66 6.98 16.70
C GLU A 25 10.26 5.58 16.72
N PHE A 26 10.62 5.09 15.54
CA PHE A 26 11.34 3.85 15.38
C PHE A 26 12.69 4.14 14.75
N ASN A 27 13.73 3.78 15.48
CA ASN A 27 15.08 3.70 14.95
C ASN A 27 15.33 2.22 14.62
N PRO A 28 15.01 1.77 13.39
CA PRO A 28 15.30 0.41 12.99
C PRO A 28 16.82 0.23 13.07
N LYS A 29 17.26 -0.54 14.06
CA LYS A 29 18.69 -0.69 14.35
C LYS A 29 19.41 -1.57 13.33
N GLY A 30 18.68 -2.21 12.40
CA GLY A 30 19.22 -3.28 11.57
C GLY A 30 19.89 -4.36 12.44
N SER A 31 20.70 -5.22 11.83
CA SER A 31 21.65 -6.01 12.61
C SER A 31 22.89 -5.19 12.88
N ASN A 32 23.06 -4.71 14.12
CA ASN A 32 24.33 -4.14 14.61
C ASN A 32 25.45 -5.20 14.72
N GLY A 33 25.43 -6.22 13.88
CA GLY A 33 26.39 -7.32 13.84
C GLY A 33 26.50 -7.92 12.44
N PRO A 34 27.58 -8.65 12.14
CA PRO A 34 27.79 -9.24 10.83
C PRO A 34 26.66 -10.22 10.50
N THR A 35 26.09 -10.14 9.30
CA THR A 35 25.12 -11.15 8.82
C THR A 35 25.81 -12.41 8.30
N LEU A 36 27.10 -12.31 7.95
CA LEU A 36 28.02 -13.42 7.74
C LEU A 36 28.97 -13.54 8.93
N LEU A 37 28.77 -14.57 9.76
CA LEU A 37 29.68 -14.94 10.84
C LEU A 37 30.46 -16.19 10.42
N LYS A 38 31.79 -16.16 10.56
CA LYS A 38 32.66 -17.28 10.22
C LYS A 38 32.18 -18.57 10.90
N GLY A 39 31.96 -19.63 10.11
CA GLY A 39 31.49 -20.93 10.59
C GLY A 39 30.01 -21.03 10.96
N LYS A 40 29.21 -19.98 10.71
CA LYS A 40 27.74 -20.01 10.88
C LYS A 40 27.03 -19.83 9.53
N PRO A 41 25.85 -20.44 9.34
CA PRO A 41 25.04 -20.19 8.16
C PRO A 41 24.61 -18.73 8.12
N TRP A 42 24.64 -18.11 6.94
CA TRP A 42 24.13 -16.77 6.73
C TRP A 42 22.64 -16.68 7.07
N GLY A 43 22.25 -15.55 7.66
CA GLY A 43 20.87 -15.14 7.79
C GLY A 43 20.79 -13.73 8.33
N LEU A 44 19.67 -13.05 8.07
CA LEU A 44 19.37 -11.76 8.70
C LEU A 44 19.30 -11.96 10.22
N PRO A 45 19.91 -11.18 11.11
CA PRO A 45 19.64 -11.32 12.54
C PRO A 45 18.20 -10.95 12.91
N ALA A 46 17.70 -11.40 14.06
CA ALA A 46 16.38 -10.98 14.52
C ALA A 46 16.39 -9.48 14.83
N GLY A 47 15.35 -8.76 14.42
CA GLY A 47 15.34 -7.31 14.51
C GLY A 47 14.26 -6.67 13.66
N ALA A 48 14.28 -5.35 13.60
CA ALA A 48 13.39 -4.55 12.77
C ALA A 48 14.21 -3.87 11.68
N TYR A 49 13.77 -4.01 10.44
CA TYR A 49 14.54 -3.58 9.27
C TYR A 49 13.67 -2.74 8.33
N THR A 50 14.26 -1.71 7.75
CA THR A 50 13.72 -1.12 6.51
C THR A 50 14.07 -2.02 5.32
N PRO A 51 13.39 -1.86 4.15
CA PRO A 51 13.79 -2.57 2.94
C PRO A 51 15.25 -2.34 2.57
N ARG A 52 15.73 -1.10 2.70
CA ARG A 52 17.14 -0.74 2.45
C ARG A 52 18.10 -1.53 3.33
N GLN A 53 17.81 -1.62 4.63
CA GLN A 53 18.64 -2.37 5.56
C GLN A 53 18.62 -3.87 5.26
N ILE A 54 17.52 -4.43 4.75
CA ILE A 54 17.49 -5.82 4.29
C ILE A 54 18.39 -5.98 3.06
N VAL A 55 18.39 -5.04 2.12
CA VAL A 55 19.29 -5.06 0.96
C VAL A 55 20.76 -5.06 1.42
N GLU A 56 21.13 -4.11 2.28
CA GLU A 56 22.47 -3.99 2.87
C GLU A 56 22.89 -5.27 3.61
N ALA A 57 21.97 -5.87 4.37
CA ALA A 57 22.21 -7.10 5.13
C ALA A 57 22.42 -8.36 4.24
N ASN A 58 21.96 -8.33 2.99
CA ASN A 58 22.17 -9.37 1.98
C ASN A 58 23.44 -9.14 1.14
N ALA A 59 23.98 -7.92 1.11
CA ALA A 59 25.14 -7.55 0.31
C ALA A 59 26.38 -8.44 0.52
N PRO A 60 26.69 -8.95 1.74
CA PRO A 60 27.85 -9.82 1.91
C PRO A 60 27.84 -11.08 1.03
N LEU A 61 26.66 -11.57 0.63
CA LEU A 61 26.53 -12.70 -0.31
C LEU A 61 27.06 -12.32 -1.69
N LEU A 62 26.68 -11.14 -2.19
CA LEU A 62 27.15 -10.62 -3.47
C LEU A 62 28.66 -10.32 -3.43
N GLU A 63 29.14 -9.70 -2.36
CA GLU A 63 30.57 -9.40 -2.19
C GLU A 63 31.44 -10.66 -2.18
N THR A 64 30.96 -11.73 -1.54
CA THR A 64 31.65 -13.03 -1.56
C THR A 64 31.80 -13.58 -2.99
N VAL A 65 30.76 -13.45 -3.82
CA VAL A 65 30.81 -13.87 -5.23
C VAL A 65 31.78 -13.00 -6.02
N ILE A 66 31.70 -11.68 -5.87
CA ILE A 66 32.58 -10.72 -6.57
C ILE A 66 34.04 -10.94 -6.21
N HIS A 67 34.34 -11.18 -4.92
CA HIS A 67 35.68 -11.47 -4.44
C HIS A 67 36.33 -12.64 -5.18
N HIS A 68 35.62 -13.77 -5.30
CA HIS A 68 36.15 -14.97 -5.97
C HIS A 68 36.23 -14.83 -7.48
N LEU A 69 35.28 -14.12 -8.11
CA LEU A 69 35.34 -13.89 -9.55
C LEU A 69 36.57 -13.05 -9.92
N GLY A 70 37.03 -12.15 -9.05
CA GLY A 70 38.21 -11.33 -9.26
C GLY A 70 38.02 -10.22 -10.32
N PRO A 71 39.09 -9.48 -10.67
CA PRO A 71 39.01 -8.34 -11.60
C PRO A 71 38.64 -8.79 -13.01
N SER A 72 37.75 -8.06 -13.69
CA SER A 72 37.32 -8.41 -15.05
C SER A 72 38.45 -8.19 -16.07
N PRO A 73 38.54 -8.97 -17.16
CA PRO A 73 39.59 -8.81 -18.16
C PRO A 73 39.46 -7.44 -18.84
N PHE A 74 40.55 -6.97 -19.44
CA PHE A 74 40.56 -5.68 -20.13
C PHE A 74 39.48 -5.65 -21.23
N GLY A 75 38.62 -4.63 -21.19
CA GLY A 75 37.54 -4.43 -22.17
C GLY A 75 36.22 -5.14 -21.86
N GLU A 76 36.12 -5.92 -20.79
CA GLU A 76 34.85 -6.52 -20.34
C GLU A 76 34.20 -5.71 -19.20
N PRO A 77 32.86 -5.69 -19.10
CA PRO A 77 32.16 -5.08 -17.98
C PRO A 77 32.55 -5.70 -16.64
N LEU A 78 32.50 -4.93 -15.56
CA LEU A 78 32.86 -5.42 -14.24
C LEU A 78 31.89 -6.54 -13.80
N ALA A 79 32.41 -7.58 -13.15
CA ALA A 79 31.58 -8.67 -12.60
C ALA A 79 30.42 -8.16 -11.73
N ARG A 80 30.65 -7.11 -10.92
CA ARG A 80 29.60 -6.42 -10.16
C ARG A 80 28.48 -5.91 -11.05
N GLU A 81 28.82 -5.19 -12.12
CA GLU A 81 27.84 -4.60 -13.05
C GLU A 81 27.02 -5.68 -13.74
N GLN A 82 27.67 -6.75 -14.19
CA GLN A 82 27.00 -7.90 -14.82
C GLN A 82 26.02 -8.58 -13.86
N LEU A 83 26.43 -8.85 -12.61
CA LEU A 83 25.59 -9.49 -11.61
C LEU A 83 24.41 -8.60 -11.17
N ILE A 84 24.61 -7.28 -11.08
CA ILE A 84 23.54 -6.32 -10.77
C ILE A 84 22.59 -6.16 -11.96
N ASP A 85 23.09 -6.17 -13.20
CA ASP A 85 22.26 -6.14 -14.42
C ASP A 85 21.35 -7.38 -14.53
N ASN A 86 21.87 -8.55 -14.18
CA ASN A 86 21.05 -9.75 -14.11
C ASN A 86 19.98 -9.67 -13.00
N LEU A 87 20.34 -9.20 -11.80
CA LEU A 87 19.35 -8.95 -10.74
C LEU A 87 18.26 -7.97 -11.21
N ALA A 88 18.64 -6.86 -11.85
CA ALA A 88 17.70 -5.88 -12.38
C ALA A 88 16.73 -6.52 -13.38
N SER A 89 17.21 -7.49 -14.16
CA SER A 89 16.40 -8.25 -15.11
C SER A 89 15.46 -9.22 -14.42
N ASN A 90 15.89 -9.88 -13.34
CA ASN A 90 15.00 -10.74 -12.54
C ASN A 90 13.91 -9.96 -11.80
N LEU A 91 14.18 -8.70 -11.41
CA LEU A 91 13.22 -7.84 -10.71
C LEU A 91 12.26 -7.09 -11.65
N ALA A 92 12.63 -6.95 -12.94
CA ALA A 92 11.76 -6.41 -13.98
C ALA A 92 10.57 -7.34 -14.31
N LEU A 93 9.64 -6.85 -15.13
CA LEU A 93 8.46 -7.60 -15.59
C LEU A 93 8.48 -7.94 -17.08
N ASN A 94 9.40 -7.33 -17.86
CA ASN A 94 9.38 -7.32 -19.32
C ASN A 94 10.65 -7.94 -19.94
N THR A 95 11.38 -8.72 -19.17
CA THR A 95 12.59 -9.42 -19.58
C THR A 95 12.32 -10.92 -19.64
N ARG A 96 13.14 -11.67 -20.37
CA ARG A 96 13.10 -13.13 -20.34
C ARG A 96 13.38 -13.66 -18.93
N GLU A 97 14.25 -12.99 -18.19
CA GLU A 97 14.72 -13.39 -16.88
C GLU A 97 13.78 -12.99 -15.72
N ALA A 98 12.68 -12.29 -16.01
CA ALA A 98 11.74 -11.83 -15.00
C ALA A 98 11.26 -12.97 -14.09
N SER A 99 11.36 -12.77 -12.77
CA SER A 99 10.96 -13.77 -11.77
C SER A 99 9.44 -13.86 -11.57
N ILE A 100 8.70 -12.86 -12.04
CA ILE A 100 7.23 -12.81 -12.09
C ILE A 100 6.81 -12.08 -13.37
N ILE A 101 5.62 -12.39 -13.88
CA ILE A 101 4.99 -11.67 -14.99
C ILE A 101 3.66 -11.14 -14.49
N ILE A 102 3.50 -9.82 -14.46
CA ILE A 102 2.23 -9.17 -14.13
C ILE A 102 1.74 -8.47 -15.40
N PRO A 103 0.58 -8.86 -15.98
CA PRO A 103 0.03 -8.23 -17.17
C PRO A 103 -0.25 -6.74 -16.96
N ALA A 104 0.58 -5.88 -17.55
CA ALA A 104 0.43 -4.42 -17.43
C ALA A 104 -0.68 -3.84 -18.31
N ASN A 105 -1.20 -4.62 -19.26
CA ASN A 105 -2.32 -4.27 -20.13
C ASN A 105 -3.69 -4.55 -19.50
N ASP A 106 -3.74 -5.26 -18.37
CA ASP A 106 -4.98 -5.55 -17.65
C ASP A 106 -5.30 -4.42 -16.65
N PRO A 107 -6.44 -3.72 -16.79
CA PRO A 107 -6.85 -2.65 -15.88
C PRO A 107 -6.93 -3.08 -14.40
N SER A 108 -7.17 -4.36 -14.13
CA SER A 108 -7.24 -4.90 -12.77
C SER A 108 -5.87 -5.13 -12.13
N ARG A 109 -4.79 -5.15 -12.93
CA ARG A 109 -3.42 -5.50 -12.49
C ARG A 109 -2.38 -4.41 -12.76
N ILE A 110 -2.71 -3.43 -13.60
CA ILE A 110 -1.80 -2.34 -13.99
C ILE A 110 -1.16 -1.64 -12.79
N GLU A 111 -1.94 -1.40 -11.73
CA GLU A 111 -1.46 -0.76 -10.49
C GLU A 111 -0.41 -1.62 -9.78
N MET A 112 -0.63 -2.93 -9.70
CA MET A 112 0.32 -3.86 -9.08
C MET A 112 1.58 -4.04 -9.96
N ALA A 113 1.42 -4.04 -11.28
CA ALA A 113 2.54 -4.08 -12.22
C ALA A 113 3.44 -2.83 -12.07
N GLN A 114 2.83 -1.64 -12.01
CA GLN A 114 3.54 -0.38 -11.75
C GLN A 114 4.26 -0.41 -10.41
N GLN A 115 3.62 -0.96 -9.38
CA GLN A 115 4.21 -1.09 -8.05
C GLN A 115 5.42 -2.03 -8.03
N ALA A 116 5.33 -3.19 -8.69
CA ALA A 116 6.45 -4.12 -8.83
C ALA A 116 7.65 -3.48 -9.55
N VAL A 117 7.41 -2.70 -10.60
CA VAL A 117 8.46 -1.95 -11.32
C VAL A 117 9.08 -0.88 -10.43
N LYS A 118 8.27 -0.11 -9.68
CA LYS A 118 8.72 0.92 -8.74
C LYS A 118 9.65 0.32 -7.69
N ILE A 119 9.22 -0.76 -7.03
CA ILE A 119 10.02 -1.47 -6.02
C ILE A 119 11.29 -2.03 -6.62
N GLY A 120 11.19 -2.75 -7.76
CA GLY A 120 12.35 -3.36 -8.42
C GLY A 120 13.45 -2.35 -8.74
N LYS A 121 13.09 -1.18 -9.32
CA LYS A 121 14.04 -0.10 -9.57
C LYS A 121 14.69 0.41 -8.27
N LYS A 122 13.89 0.62 -7.23
CA LYS A 122 14.39 1.15 -5.95
C LYS A 122 15.34 0.18 -5.24
N LEU A 123 15.07 -1.11 -5.28
CA LEU A 123 15.98 -2.12 -4.74
C LEU A 123 17.32 -2.13 -5.50
N ILE A 124 17.32 -1.93 -6.82
CA ILE A 124 18.56 -1.82 -7.60
C ILE A 124 19.34 -0.56 -7.24
N GLU A 125 18.68 0.57 -6.99
CA GLU A 125 19.33 1.77 -6.46
C GLU A 125 20.03 1.46 -5.14
N TYR A 126 19.31 0.86 -4.18
CA TYR A 126 19.92 0.48 -2.90
C TYR A 126 21.12 -0.46 -3.08
N VAL A 127 21.02 -1.49 -3.93
CA VAL A 127 22.13 -2.41 -4.21
C VAL A 127 23.36 -1.69 -4.75
N ARG A 128 23.18 -0.67 -5.59
CA ARG A 128 24.28 0.13 -6.15
C ARG A 128 24.92 1.08 -5.14
N ASP A 129 24.14 1.55 -4.18
CA ASP A 129 24.60 2.44 -3.11
C ASP A 129 25.38 1.70 -2.00
N VAL A 130 25.35 0.37 -1.98
CA VAL A 130 26.08 -0.43 -0.99
C VAL A 130 27.59 -0.40 -1.28
N THR A 131 28.37 0.07 -0.31
CA THR A 131 29.84 0.00 -0.32
C THR A 131 30.38 -0.56 1.00
N ASP A 132 31.62 -1.06 0.97
CA ASP A 132 32.42 -1.38 2.17
C ASP A 132 31.77 -2.33 3.18
N VAL A 133 31.13 -3.39 2.67
CA VAL A 133 30.45 -4.38 3.51
C VAL A 133 31.39 -5.53 3.90
N PRO A 134 31.41 -5.96 5.18
CA PRO A 134 32.17 -7.14 5.59
C PRO A 134 31.56 -8.42 5.01
N TYR A 135 32.40 -9.28 4.45
CA TYR A 135 32.03 -10.59 3.91
C TYR A 135 33.01 -11.69 4.36
N ASP A 136 32.61 -12.96 4.19
CA ASP A 136 33.47 -14.12 4.46
C ASP A 136 33.83 -14.81 3.13
N PRO A 137 35.08 -14.69 2.65
CA PRO A 137 35.53 -15.37 1.44
C PRO A 137 35.34 -16.89 1.48
N ASN A 138 35.30 -17.50 2.66
CA ASN A 138 35.16 -18.96 2.79
C ASN A 138 33.70 -19.39 3.00
N TYR A 139 32.75 -18.46 2.85
CA TYR A 139 31.35 -18.76 3.05
C TYR A 139 30.86 -19.78 2.00
N VAL A 140 30.17 -20.82 2.47
CA VAL A 140 29.54 -21.81 1.63
C VAL A 140 28.10 -21.98 2.09
N VAL A 141 27.17 -21.91 1.13
CA VAL A 141 25.75 -22.12 1.36
C VAL A 141 25.22 -23.16 0.40
N ARG A 142 24.37 -24.06 0.89
CA ARG A 142 23.45 -24.79 0.02
C ARG A 142 22.16 -24.00 -0.10
N SER A 143 21.92 -23.46 -1.28
CA SER A 143 20.66 -22.81 -1.65
C SER A 143 19.89 -23.71 -2.62
N PRO A 144 18.59 -23.96 -2.40
CA PRO A 144 17.73 -24.56 -3.43
C PRO A 144 17.80 -23.75 -4.72
N CYS A 145 17.80 -24.44 -5.86
CA CYS A 145 17.68 -23.76 -7.15
C CYS A 145 16.22 -23.36 -7.36
N GLU A 146 15.92 -22.07 -7.22
CA GLU A 146 14.56 -21.50 -7.36
C GLU A 146 14.21 -21.18 -8.83
N GLY A 147 15.06 -21.60 -9.78
CA GLY A 147 14.83 -21.40 -11.21
C GLY A 147 15.00 -19.97 -11.71
N HIS A 148 15.63 -19.07 -10.93
CA HIS A 148 15.93 -17.71 -11.41
C HIS A 148 16.86 -17.77 -12.62
N LEU A 149 16.37 -17.25 -13.74
CA LEU A 149 17.10 -17.29 -15.00
C LEU A 149 18.27 -16.30 -14.97
N LEU A 150 19.38 -16.73 -15.57
CA LEU A 150 20.55 -15.90 -15.78
C LEU A 150 20.58 -15.37 -17.22
N LYS A 151 21.00 -14.12 -17.38
CA LYS A 151 21.42 -13.58 -18.68
C LYS A 151 22.59 -14.40 -19.24
N PRO A 152 22.73 -14.51 -20.57
CA PRO A 152 23.80 -15.31 -21.19
C PRO A 152 25.20 -14.95 -20.71
N HIS A 153 25.53 -13.66 -20.61
CA HIS A 153 26.85 -13.21 -20.15
C HIS A 153 27.11 -13.54 -18.67
N VAL A 154 26.08 -13.45 -17.81
CA VAL A 154 26.20 -13.87 -16.41
C VAL A 154 26.32 -15.39 -16.28
N SER A 155 25.66 -16.15 -17.15
CA SER A 155 25.87 -17.60 -17.21
C SER A 155 27.33 -17.93 -17.54
N TYR A 156 27.92 -17.26 -18.53
CA TYR A 156 29.34 -17.44 -18.85
C TYR A 156 30.25 -17.04 -17.68
N LEU A 157 29.94 -15.95 -16.98
CA LEU A 157 30.68 -15.53 -15.79
C LEU A 157 30.61 -16.57 -14.67
N MET A 158 29.43 -17.11 -14.38
CA MET A 158 29.17 -18.02 -13.25
C MET A 158 29.57 -19.47 -13.51
N PHE A 159 29.66 -19.89 -14.77
CA PHE A 159 30.10 -21.24 -15.17
C PHE A 159 31.47 -21.27 -15.86
N GLY A 160 32.10 -20.10 -16.04
CA GLY A 160 33.38 -19.97 -16.69
C GLY A 160 34.58 -20.38 -15.82
N PRO A 161 35.80 -20.34 -16.39
CA PRO A 161 37.02 -20.82 -15.73
C PRO A 161 37.39 -20.10 -14.42
N ARG A 162 36.84 -18.90 -14.22
CA ARG A 162 37.09 -18.04 -13.05
C ARG A 162 36.10 -18.24 -11.90
N SER A 163 35.06 -19.05 -12.11
CA SER A 163 34.05 -19.32 -11.10
C SER A 163 34.39 -20.56 -10.28
N LEU A 164 33.80 -20.65 -9.08
CA LEU A 164 33.86 -21.84 -8.24
C LEU A 164 32.47 -22.46 -8.14
N ARG A 165 32.42 -23.79 -7.98
CA ARG A 165 31.16 -24.56 -7.95
C ARG A 165 30.10 -24.02 -6.98
N HIS A 166 30.53 -23.43 -5.86
CA HIS A 166 29.64 -22.95 -4.81
C HIS A 166 29.18 -21.49 -5.01
N LEU A 167 29.84 -20.69 -5.88
CA LEU A 167 29.46 -19.29 -6.09
C LEU A 167 28.05 -19.15 -6.66
N MET A 168 27.66 -20.09 -7.52
CA MET A 168 26.32 -20.14 -8.06
C MET A 168 25.27 -20.31 -6.95
N GLN A 169 25.54 -21.12 -5.94
CA GLN A 169 24.60 -21.28 -4.82
C GLN A 169 24.48 -20.00 -3.99
N ILE A 170 25.57 -19.25 -3.82
CA ILE A 170 25.56 -17.97 -3.12
C ILE A 170 24.79 -16.91 -3.91
N TYR A 171 25.08 -16.79 -5.22
CA TYR A 171 24.40 -15.82 -6.07
C TYR A 171 22.90 -16.13 -6.23
N ASN A 172 22.52 -17.41 -6.33
CA ASN A 172 21.11 -17.80 -6.33
C ASN A 172 20.40 -17.42 -5.02
N GLU A 173 21.03 -17.62 -3.88
CA GLU A 173 20.45 -17.19 -2.60
C GLU A 173 20.26 -15.67 -2.59
N TYR A 174 21.28 -14.91 -2.99
CA TYR A 174 21.20 -13.45 -3.10
C TYR A 174 20.05 -12.99 -4.01
N LEU A 175 19.96 -13.54 -5.23
CA LEU A 175 18.86 -13.24 -6.17
C LEU A 175 17.50 -13.54 -5.55
N HIS A 176 17.36 -14.71 -4.93
CA HIS A 176 16.09 -15.12 -4.36
C HIS A 176 15.66 -14.22 -3.19
N GLN A 177 16.58 -13.81 -2.33
CA GLN A 177 16.28 -12.89 -1.23
C GLN A 177 15.75 -11.54 -1.74
N MET A 178 16.32 -11.01 -2.82
CA MET A 178 15.84 -9.77 -3.46
C MET A 178 14.47 -9.93 -4.11
N VAL A 179 14.22 -11.07 -4.77
CA VAL A 179 12.91 -11.41 -5.34
C VAL A 179 11.85 -11.52 -4.25
N LEU A 180 12.14 -12.22 -3.14
CA LEU A 180 11.23 -12.34 -2.01
C LEU A 180 10.95 -10.99 -1.35
N LEU A 181 11.96 -10.12 -1.22
CA LEU A 181 11.78 -8.77 -0.71
C LEU A 181 10.87 -7.94 -1.64
N ARG A 182 11.14 -7.94 -2.95
CA ARG A 182 10.30 -7.23 -3.95
C ARG A 182 8.84 -7.67 -3.87
N ASP A 183 8.60 -8.97 -3.75
CA ASP A 183 7.25 -9.54 -3.68
C ASP A 183 6.55 -9.26 -2.34
N ALA A 184 7.28 -9.27 -1.23
CA ALA A 184 6.76 -8.93 0.10
C ALA A 184 6.32 -7.45 0.21
N LEU A 185 6.94 -6.57 -0.57
CA LEU A 185 6.68 -5.13 -0.55
C LEU A 185 5.52 -4.68 -1.44
N LEU A 186 5.02 -5.56 -2.33
CA LEU A 186 3.92 -5.26 -3.25
C LEU A 186 2.67 -4.63 -2.59
N PRO A 187 2.26 -5.01 -1.36
CA PRO A 187 1.09 -4.42 -0.72
C PRO A 187 1.21 -2.93 -0.38
N PHE A 188 2.41 -2.36 -0.31
CA PHE A 188 2.66 -1.06 0.32
C PHE A 188 3.04 0.01 -0.69
N ASP A 189 2.24 1.07 -0.80
CA ASP A 189 2.52 2.23 -1.67
C ASP A 189 3.80 2.98 -1.22
N ASN A 190 3.96 3.19 0.09
CA ASN A 190 5.17 3.73 0.73
C ASN A 190 6.09 2.63 1.29
N PHE A 191 6.37 1.62 0.46
CA PHE A 191 7.16 0.44 0.87
C PHE A 191 8.49 0.77 1.56
N GLU A 192 9.16 1.87 1.19
CA GLU A 192 10.46 2.29 1.74
C GLU A 192 10.43 2.52 3.25
N ASP A 193 9.28 2.97 3.78
CA ASP A 193 9.12 3.34 5.19
C ASP A 193 8.73 2.13 6.07
N VAL A 194 8.36 1.01 5.45
CA VAL A 194 7.79 -0.15 6.15
C VAL A 194 8.85 -0.79 7.04
N ILE A 195 8.50 -1.01 8.31
CA ILE A 195 9.38 -1.65 9.28
C ILE A 195 9.08 -3.14 9.35
N ILE A 196 9.96 -3.96 8.77
CA ILE A 196 9.79 -5.40 8.65
C ILE A 196 10.40 -6.10 9.87
N PRO A 197 9.61 -6.81 10.67
CA PRO A 197 10.13 -7.62 11.75
C PRO A 197 10.72 -8.93 11.23
N ILE A 198 11.92 -9.23 11.68
CA ILE A 198 12.59 -10.51 11.49
C ILE A 198 12.65 -11.20 12.85
N THR A 199 11.91 -12.30 13.02
CA THR A 199 11.82 -13.03 14.30
C THR A 199 12.93 -14.07 14.48
N ALA A 200 13.23 -14.41 15.73
CA ALA A 200 14.29 -15.36 16.11
C ALA A 200 13.80 -16.82 16.22
N GLU A 201 12.66 -17.17 15.62
CA GLU A 201 11.94 -18.41 15.93
C GLU A 201 12.72 -19.71 15.65
N PRO A 202 12.43 -20.80 16.39
CA PRO A 202 13.24 -22.02 16.40
C PRO A 202 13.33 -22.78 15.06
N ASN A 203 12.45 -22.50 14.08
CA ASN A 203 12.41 -23.15 12.76
C ASN A 203 12.67 -22.18 11.60
N ARG A 204 13.56 -21.22 11.84
CA ARG A 204 13.74 -20.07 10.95
C ARG A 204 14.16 -20.44 9.52
N LYS A 205 13.31 -20.07 8.56
CA LYS A 205 13.73 -19.94 7.15
C LYS A 205 14.71 -18.76 7.01
N ARG A 206 15.80 -18.94 6.24
CA ARG A 206 16.87 -17.94 6.09
C ARG A 206 16.36 -16.64 5.45
N GLY A 207 16.71 -15.51 6.06
CA GLY A 207 16.35 -14.18 5.54
C GLY A 207 14.84 -14.02 5.33
N MET A 208 14.46 -13.64 4.11
CA MET A 208 13.07 -13.42 3.67
C MET A 208 12.32 -14.70 3.30
N ARG A 209 12.95 -15.89 3.32
CA ARG A 209 12.29 -17.16 2.90
C ARG A 209 11.03 -17.52 3.70
N HIS A 210 10.82 -16.92 4.86
CA HIS A 210 9.56 -17.04 5.60
C HIS A 210 8.35 -16.56 4.78
N THR A 211 8.53 -15.70 3.77
CA THR A 211 7.45 -15.18 2.92
C THR A 211 7.10 -16.08 1.71
N GLU A 212 7.85 -17.15 1.43
CA GLU A 212 7.67 -17.98 0.22
C GLU A 212 6.24 -18.51 0.04
N GLU A 213 5.64 -18.98 1.13
CA GLU A 213 4.30 -19.60 1.10
C GLU A 213 3.23 -18.54 0.82
N ILE A 214 3.21 -17.45 1.59
CA ILE A 214 2.24 -16.38 1.36
C ILE A 214 2.42 -15.73 -0.01
N ARG A 215 3.66 -15.61 -0.47
CA ARG A 215 4.00 -15.11 -1.81
C ARG A 215 3.34 -15.98 -2.88
N SER A 216 3.46 -17.30 -2.78
CA SER A 216 2.85 -18.22 -3.75
C SER A 216 1.34 -18.04 -3.83
N VAL A 217 0.67 -17.96 -2.66
CA VAL A 217 -0.78 -17.73 -2.58
C VAL A 217 -1.16 -16.37 -3.16
N PHE A 218 -0.49 -15.30 -2.75
CA PHE A 218 -0.80 -13.94 -3.19
C PHE A 218 -0.58 -13.76 -4.70
N LEU A 219 0.53 -14.25 -5.24
CA LEU A 219 0.80 -14.21 -6.67
C LEU A 219 -0.20 -15.06 -7.45
N SER A 220 -0.57 -16.25 -6.95
CA SER A 220 -1.60 -17.08 -7.59
C SER A 220 -2.95 -16.37 -7.62
N GLU A 221 -3.38 -15.74 -6.53
CA GLU A 221 -4.63 -14.97 -6.50
C GLU A 221 -4.58 -13.77 -7.45
N MET A 222 -3.47 -13.04 -7.47
CA MET A 222 -3.27 -11.93 -8.41
C MET A 222 -3.36 -12.39 -9.88
N MET A 223 -2.82 -13.57 -10.20
CA MET A 223 -2.81 -14.09 -11.59
C MET A 223 -4.13 -14.74 -12.01
N THR A 224 -4.87 -15.35 -11.09
CA THR A 224 -6.09 -16.11 -11.39
C THR A 224 -7.38 -15.32 -11.16
N LYS A 225 -7.34 -14.28 -10.31
CA LYS A 225 -8.50 -13.47 -9.91
C LYS A 225 -8.19 -11.98 -10.05
N GLN A 226 -9.19 -11.14 -9.79
CA GLN A 226 -8.96 -9.70 -9.58
C GLN A 226 -8.22 -9.49 -8.25
N VAL A 227 -7.26 -8.56 -8.22
CA VAL A 227 -6.55 -8.19 -6.98
C VAL A 227 -7.55 -7.58 -5.99
N THR A 228 -7.85 -8.30 -4.92
CA THR A 228 -8.77 -7.84 -3.88
C THR A 228 -8.01 -7.12 -2.76
N GLN A 229 -8.66 -6.17 -2.10
CA GLN A 229 -8.06 -5.54 -0.91
C GLN A 229 -7.79 -6.57 0.21
N ARG A 230 -8.65 -7.59 0.32
CA ARG A 230 -8.48 -8.68 1.29
C ARG A 230 -7.17 -9.46 1.06
N SER A 231 -6.87 -9.81 -0.20
CA SER A 231 -5.61 -10.48 -0.54
C SER A 231 -4.39 -9.59 -0.24
N THR A 232 -4.49 -8.28 -0.51
CA THR A 232 -3.42 -7.32 -0.20
C THR A 232 -3.17 -7.20 1.31
N ILE A 233 -4.22 -7.08 2.11
CA ILE A 233 -4.10 -6.99 3.58
C ILE A 233 -3.57 -8.29 4.17
N LYS A 234 -4.04 -9.44 3.69
CA LYS A 234 -3.55 -10.74 4.14
C LYS A 234 -2.04 -10.89 3.88
N ALA A 235 -1.55 -10.48 2.72
CA ALA A 235 -0.13 -10.49 2.41
C ALA A 235 0.67 -9.55 3.33
N ALA A 236 0.16 -8.34 3.58
CA ALA A 236 0.78 -7.37 4.48
C ALA A 236 0.82 -7.84 5.95
N GLN A 237 -0.28 -8.40 6.46
CA GLN A 237 -0.35 -8.95 7.82
C GLN A 237 0.60 -10.13 7.99
N PHE A 238 0.69 -11.03 7.01
CA PHE A 238 1.64 -12.14 7.11
C PHE A 238 3.08 -11.66 7.24
N LEU A 239 3.46 -10.59 6.52
CA LEU A 239 4.80 -10.02 6.59
C LEU A 239 5.08 -9.35 7.94
N LEU A 240 4.12 -8.58 8.46
CA LEU A 240 4.36 -7.65 9.57
C LEU A 240 3.84 -8.13 10.94
N ALA A 241 2.81 -8.96 10.93
CA ALA A 241 2.08 -9.44 12.12
C ALA A 241 1.38 -10.78 11.82
N PRO A 242 2.12 -11.88 11.64
CA PRO A 242 1.59 -13.15 11.15
C PRO A 242 0.54 -13.81 12.07
N ASN A 243 0.47 -13.39 13.33
CA ASN A 243 -0.49 -13.90 14.31
C ASN A 243 -1.85 -13.20 14.25
N LEU A 244 -1.98 -12.10 13.49
CA LEU A 244 -3.24 -11.40 13.35
C LEU A 244 -4.18 -12.11 12.38
N SER A 245 -5.47 -12.09 12.71
CA SER A 245 -6.51 -12.60 11.82
C SER A 245 -6.66 -11.68 10.60
N SER A 246 -6.68 -12.28 9.40
CA SER A 246 -6.98 -11.56 8.15
C SER A 246 -8.46 -11.58 7.76
N ALA A 247 -9.33 -12.05 8.66
CA ALA A 247 -10.76 -12.14 8.37
C ALA A 247 -11.40 -10.74 8.45
N ASN A 248 -12.08 -10.34 7.36
CA ASN A 248 -12.82 -9.07 7.28
C ASN A 248 -12.00 -7.80 7.65
N SER A 249 -10.68 -7.84 7.49
CA SER A 249 -9.78 -6.74 7.84
C SER A 249 -9.81 -5.61 6.81
N ILE A 250 -9.72 -4.35 7.28
CA ILE A 250 -9.49 -3.17 6.45
C ILE A 250 -8.15 -2.48 6.72
N ALA A 251 -7.67 -2.60 7.96
CA ALA A 251 -6.42 -2.05 8.44
C ALA A 251 -5.92 -2.94 9.58
N PHE A 252 -4.67 -2.76 9.98
CA PHE A 252 -4.15 -3.42 11.17
C PHE A 252 -3.04 -2.59 11.79
N GLN A 253 -2.87 -2.73 13.10
CA GLN A 253 -1.74 -2.19 13.83
C GLN A 253 -0.87 -3.36 14.30
N TYR A 254 0.43 -3.15 14.29
CA TYR A 254 1.43 -4.09 14.76
C TYR A 254 2.47 -3.37 15.60
N LYS A 255 3.44 -4.13 16.12
CA LYS A 255 4.48 -3.61 17.03
C LYS A 255 5.15 -2.33 16.52
N TYR A 256 5.31 -2.17 15.21
CA TYR A 256 6.02 -1.04 14.63
C TYR A 256 5.13 0.05 14.01
N GLY A 257 3.81 0.00 14.13
CA GLY A 257 2.94 1.09 13.65
C GLY A 257 1.62 0.56 13.08
N THR A 258 0.96 1.39 12.28
CA THR A 258 -0.37 1.08 11.74
C THR A 258 -0.31 1.03 10.21
N VAL A 259 -0.99 0.05 9.62
CA VAL A 259 -1.13 -0.10 8.18
C VAL A 259 -2.59 0.15 7.83
N VAL A 260 -2.83 1.15 6.99
CA VAL A 260 -4.17 1.60 6.56
C VAL A 260 -4.26 1.62 5.03
N PRO A 261 -5.47 1.69 4.44
CA PRO A 261 -5.62 1.90 3.00
C PRO A 261 -4.84 3.13 2.51
N SER A 262 -4.20 3.02 1.34
CA SER A 262 -3.32 4.08 0.82
C SER A 262 -4.01 5.44 0.71
N PHE A 263 -5.28 5.48 0.27
CA PHE A 263 -6.03 6.73 0.12
C PHE A 263 -6.23 7.52 1.43
N ILE A 264 -6.33 6.85 2.59
CA ILE A 264 -6.50 7.54 3.88
C ILE A 264 -5.16 7.96 4.52
N ALA A 265 -4.05 7.66 3.85
CA ALA A 265 -2.68 7.95 4.31
C ALA A 265 -1.88 8.78 3.28
N GLY A 266 -2.57 9.63 2.52
CA GLY A 266 -1.97 10.54 1.52
C GLY A 266 -1.63 9.91 0.18
N GLY A 267 -1.91 8.61 -0.01
CA GLY A 267 -1.81 7.96 -1.31
C GLY A 267 -3.08 8.11 -2.15
N ARG A 268 -3.08 7.50 -3.33
CA ARG A 268 -4.22 7.55 -4.29
C ARG A 268 -4.71 6.17 -4.72
N SER A 269 -4.26 5.12 -4.03
CA SER A 269 -4.60 3.76 -4.37
C SER A 269 -5.81 3.29 -3.56
N GLY A 270 -6.77 2.67 -4.24
CA GLY A 270 -7.87 1.94 -3.61
C GLY A 270 -7.52 0.48 -3.29
N ARG A 271 -6.33 0.00 -3.68
CA ARG A 271 -5.92 -1.41 -3.53
C ARG A 271 -4.68 -1.60 -2.65
N LEU A 272 -3.75 -0.65 -2.68
CA LEU A 272 -2.53 -0.65 -1.89
C LEU A 272 -2.77 -0.10 -0.49
N LEU A 273 -1.83 -0.39 0.39
CA LEU A 273 -1.80 0.04 1.78
C LEU A 273 -0.66 1.03 1.99
N ARG A 274 -0.72 1.80 3.07
CA ARG A 274 0.42 2.60 3.54
C ARG A 274 0.69 2.33 5.00
N TYR A 275 1.96 2.27 5.31
CA TYR A 275 2.46 2.22 6.68
C TYR A 275 2.50 3.63 7.27
N VAL A 276 1.98 3.76 8.48
CA VAL A 276 1.97 4.98 9.29
C VAL A 276 2.73 4.69 10.59
N PRO A 277 3.79 5.45 10.92
CA PRO A 277 4.59 5.26 12.13
C PRO A 277 3.86 5.81 13.37
N ALA A 278 2.64 5.34 13.60
CA ALA A 278 1.79 5.77 14.68
C ALA A 278 0.97 4.61 15.26
N VAL A 279 0.60 4.76 16.53
CA VAL A 279 -0.27 3.84 17.26
C VAL A 279 -1.65 4.49 17.36
N VAL A 280 -2.64 3.87 16.75
CA VAL A 280 -4.05 4.28 16.76
C VAL A 280 -4.79 3.67 17.96
N ASP A 281 -4.46 2.43 18.33
CA ASP A 281 -5.02 1.73 19.48
C ASP A 281 -3.97 1.57 20.59
N ASP A 282 -4.18 2.27 21.71
CA ASP A 282 -3.26 2.24 22.85
C ASP A 282 -3.40 0.98 23.71
N ASP A 283 -4.51 0.26 23.61
CA ASP A 283 -4.77 -0.92 24.43
C ASP A 283 -3.99 -2.14 23.96
N SER A 284 -3.66 -2.19 22.66
CA SER A 284 -3.18 -3.40 22.00
C SER A 284 -2.00 -3.10 21.07
N LYS A 285 -0.87 -3.79 21.28
CA LYS A 285 0.30 -3.66 20.38
C LYS A 285 0.06 -4.22 18.99
N GLU A 286 -0.83 -5.21 18.88
CA GLU A 286 -1.23 -5.82 17.62
C GLU A 286 -2.75 -5.91 17.63
N VAL A 287 -3.39 -5.36 16.60
CA VAL A 287 -4.86 -5.37 16.46
C VAL A 287 -5.23 -5.35 14.99
N THR A 288 -6.29 -6.08 14.66
CA THR A 288 -6.93 -6.00 13.33
C THR A 288 -8.13 -5.09 13.41
N PHE A 289 -8.26 -4.20 12.44
CA PHE A 289 -9.44 -3.36 12.29
C PHE A 289 -10.34 -3.95 11.20
N HIS A 290 -11.59 -4.23 11.55
CA HIS A 290 -12.55 -4.89 10.68
C HIS A 290 -13.46 -3.90 9.95
N ASN A 291 -14.10 -4.35 8.87
CA ASN A 291 -15.25 -3.61 8.31
C ASN A 291 -16.46 -3.79 9.22
N SER A 292 -17.09 -2.69 9.64
CA SER A 292 -18.33 -2.76 10.42
C SER A 292 -19.48 -3.41 9.64
N LEU A 293 -19.64 -3.08 8.35
CA LEU A 293 -20.63 -3.74 7.48
C LEU A 293 -19.96 -4.81 6.61
N VAL A 294 -20.25 -6.07 6.93
CA VAL A 294 -19.84 -7.23 6.13
C VAL A 294 -20.57 -7.22 4.79
N ASP A 295 -21.91 -7.15 4.84
CA ASP A 295 -22.78 -7.04 3.67
C ASP A 295 -23.41 -5.64 3.59
N TYR A 296 -22.95 -4.84 2.62
CA TYR A 296 -23.48 -3.50 2.41
C TYR A 296 -24.85 -3.49 1.72
N TYR A 297 -25.25 -4.58 1.05
CA TYR A 297 -26.59 -4.68 0.50
C TYR A 297 -27.65 -4.75 1.61
N ALA A 298 -27.29 -5.28 2.78
CA ALA A 298 -28.16 -5.32 3.95
C ALA A 298 -28.09 -4.05 4.84
N ALA A 299 -27.25 -3.07 4.48
CA ALA A 299 -27.09 -1.86 5.28
C ALA A 299 -28.38 -1.02 5.31
N PRO A 300 -28.72 -0.36 6.43
CA PRO A 300 -29.80 0.63 6.47
C PRO A 300 -29.57 1.74 5.44
N ARG A 301 -30.64 2.18 4.78
CA ARG A 301 -30.57 3.17 3.70
C ARG A 301 -31.51 4.33 3.96
N THR A 302 -31.06 5.52 3.62
CA THR A 302 -31.87 6.75 3.66
C THR A 302 -31.75 7.47 2.34
N ASN A 303 -32.87 7.96 1.82
CA ASN A 303 -32.82 8.82 0.64
C ASN A 303 -32.25 10.18 1.02
N VAL A 304 -31.54 10.81 0.10
CA VAL A 304 -31.11 12.20 0.23
C VAL A 304 -32.33 13.10 0.45
N LEU A 305 -32.24 14.00 1.43
CA LEU A 305 -33.29 14.97 1.72
C LEU A 305 -33.35 16.00 0.59
N THR A 306 -34.56 16.29 0.09
CA THR A 306 -34.80 17.24 -1.01
C THR A 306 -35.04 18.67 -0.54
N THR A 307 -34.74 19.02 0.70
CA THR A 307 -34.99 20.36 1.23
C THR A 307 -33.93 21.37 0.78
N ASP A 308 -34.33 22.14 -0.23
CA ASP A 308 -34.04 23.54 -0.58
C ASP A 308 -32.59 24.01 -0.76
N ASP A 309 -32.26 24.41 -2.00
CA ASP A 309 -31.80 25.72 -2.53
C ASP A 309 -30.95 26.68 -1.67
N GLN A 310 -30.47 26.28 -0.51
CA GLN A 310 -29.53 27.06 0.24
C GLN A 310 -28.13 26.65 -0.19
N SER A 311 -27.44 27.62 -0.77
CA SER A 311 -25.99 27.70 -0.81
C SER A 311 -25.44 27.49 0.60
N ALA A 312 -25.33 26.23 1.03
CA ALA A 312 -24.72 25.87 2.29
C ALA A 312 -23.30 26.40 2.23
N SER A 313 -22.98 27.30 3.17
CA SER A 313 -21.66 27.88 3.34
C SER A 313 -20.61 26.77 3.29
N ASN A 314 -19.77 26.76 2.26
CA ASN A 314 -18.63 25.86 2.11
C ASN A 314 -17.48 26.20 3.09
N ASN A 315 -17.78 26.76 4.26
CA ASN A 315 -16.76 27.08 5.24
C ASN A 315 -16.23 25.78 5.87
N THR A 316 -15.11 25.32 5.32
CA THR A 316 -14.26 24.28 5.91
C THR A 316 -13.22 24.85 6.87
N GLU A 317 -13.25 26.17 7.15
CA GLU A 317 -12.42 26.78 8.17
C GLU A 317 -12.71 26.12 9.53
N GLY A 318 -11.68 25.48 10.10
CA GLY A 318 -11.78 24.78 11.38
C GLY A 318 -12.31 23.34 11.33
N LEU A 319 -12.30 22.69 10.16
CA LEU A 319 -12.55 21.24 10.07
C LEU A 319 -11.40 20.46 10.73
N GLU A 320 -11.70 19.74 11.81
CA GLU A 320 -10.77 18.77 12.40
C GLU A 320 -11.13 17.35 11.97
N ALA A 321 -10.13 16.59 11.52
CA ALA A 321 -10.29 15.18 11.16
C ALA A 321 -9.42 14.29 12.03
N THR A 322 -9.96 13.16 12.48
CA THR A 322 -9.22 12.17 13.29
C THR A 322 -9.63 10.76 12.93
N LEU A 323 -8.68 9.83 12.90
CA LEU A 323 -8.94 8.40 12.77
C LEU A 323 -8.97 7.76 14.16
N LEU A 324 -10.12 7.17 14.53
CA LEU A 324 -10.31 6.62 15.87
C LEU A 324 -10.70 5.14 15.84
N PRO A 325 -10.14 4.31 16.75
CA PRO A 325 -10.61 2.96 16.95
C PRO A 325 -11.95 2.96 17.68
N VAL A 326 -12.87 2.11 17.24
CA VAL A 326 -14.21 1.95 17.83
C VAL A 326 -14.51 0.47 18.01
N GLY A 327 -15.16 0.10 19.11
CA GLY A 327 -15.53 -1.29 19.40
C GLY A 327 -14.65 -1.97 20.45
N ASN A 328 -14.97 -3.23 20.72
CA ASN A 328 -14.30 -4.06 21.74
C ASN A 328 -13.11 -4.83 21.14
N ARG A 329 -12.26 -5.43 22.00
CA ARG A 329 -10.97 -6.06 21.61
C ARG A 329 -10.99 -6.92 20.34
N ASP A 330 -12.03 -7.72 20.11
CA ASP A 330 -12.11 -8.66 18.99
C ASP A 330 -12.87 -8.13 17.75
N GLU A 331 -13.55 -6.99 17.87
CA GLU A 331 -14.36 -6.38 16.81
C GLU A 331 -14.03 -4.89 16.66
N LYS A 332 -12.75 -4.53 16.76
CA LYS A 332 -12.33 -3.14 16.57
C LYS A 332 -12.50 -2.73 15.11
N CYS A 333 -13.14 -1.59 14.89
CA CYS A 333 -13.27 -0.89 13.60
C CYS A 333 -12.47 0.42 13.66
N LEU A 334 -12.34 1.10 12.52
CA LEU A 334 -11.78 2.44 12.45
C LEU A 334 -12.79 3.40 11.85
N ASP A 335 -13.04 4.50 12.56
CA ASP A 335 -13.90 5.57 12.08
C ASP A 335 -13.07 6.80 11.67
N ILE A 336 -13.41 7.37 10.53
CA ILE A 336 -13.08 8.74 10.16
C ILE A 336 -14.04 9.65 10.90
N VAL A 337 -13.52 10.45 11.81
CA VAL A 337 -14.29 11.41 12.60
C VAL A 337 -14.00 12.81 12.10
N LEU A 338 -15.05 13.51 11.68
CA LEU A 338 -14.99 14.91 11.28
C LEU A 338 -15.71 15.77 12.32
N LYS A 339 -15.04 16.81 12.79
CA LYS A 339 -15.61 17.83 13.67
C LYS A 339 -15.56 19.18 12.97
N TYR A 340 -16.72 19.81 12.83
CA TYR A 340 -16.85 21.13 12.24
C TYR A 340 -16.78 22.22 13.30
N LEU A 341 -16.46 23.45 12.89
CA LEU A 341 -16.27 24.60 13.77
C LEU A 341 -17.48 24.89 14.68
N ASP A 342 -18.69 24.64 14.19
CA ASP A 342 -19.94 24.87 14.92
C ASP A 342 -20.31 23.73 15.90
N GLY A 343 -19.41 22.77 16.09
CA GLY A 343 -19.56 21.65 17.02
C GLY A 343 -20.28 20.44 16.43
N ALA A 344 -20.77 20.52 15.19
CA ALA A 344 -21.32 19.36 14.50
C ALA A 344 -20.23 18.29 14.29
N GLN A 345 -20.60 17.02 14.45
CA GLN A 345 -19.68 15.90 14.30
C GLN A 345 -20.32 14.79 13.47
N THR A 346 -19.53 14.18 12.60
CA THR A 346 -19.89 12.93 11.92
C THR A 346 -18.84 11.85 12.15
N LYS A 347 -19.25 10.59 12.03
CA LYS A 347 -18.40 9.41 12.12
C LYS A 347 -18.71 8.49 10.95
N VAL A 348 -17.68 8.08 10.23
CA VAL A 348 -17.81 7.22 9.05
C VAL A 348 -16.84 6.06 9.15
N ASP A 349 -17.35 4.84 9.00
CA ASP A 349 -16.55 3.62 8.97
C ASP A 349 -15.54 3.63 7.81
N LEU A 350 -14.26 3.47 8.13
CA LEU A 350 -13.16 3.40 7.15
C LEU A 350 -13.34 2.24 6.17
N GLY A 351 -13.94 1.13 6.63
CA GLY A 351 -14.30 -0.01 5.79
C GLY A 351 -15.25 0.37 4.65
N GLN A 352 -16.30 1.13 4.97
CA GLN A 352 -17.23 1.67 3.99
C GLN A 352 -16.57 2.71 3.10
N SER A 353 -15.76 3.61 3.65
CA SER A 353 -15.01 4.58 2.83
C SER A 353 -14.11 3.88 1.82
N ALA A 354 -13.42 2.81 2.21
CA ALA A 354 -12.59 2.03 1.31
C ALA A 354 -13.41 1.22 0.28
N ARG A 355 -14.61 0.78 0.65
CA ARG A 355 -15.56 0.17 -0.28
C ARG A 355 -16.00 1.20 -1.33
N GLY A 356 -16.53 2.35 -0.91
CA GLY A 356 -16.93 3.43 -1.80
C GLY A 356 -15.80 3.90 -2.71
N TYR A 357 -14.59 4.06 -2.18
CA TYR A 357 -13.41 4.43 -2.98
C TYR A 357 -13.13 3.43 -4.12
N ARG A 358 -13.27 2.12 -3.86
CA ARG A 358 -13.02 1.09 -4.88
C ARG A 358 -14.10 1.02 -5.95
N TYR A 359 -15.34 1.34 -5.61
CA TYR A 359 -16.48 1.32 -6.56
C TYR A 359 -16.71 2.66 -7.26
N ALA A 360 -16.06 3.73 -6.80
CA ALA A 360 -16.18 5.05 -7.41
C ALA A 360 -15.44 5.15 -8.75
N TYR A 361 -15.99 5.98 -9.64
CA TYR A 361 -15.42 6.29 -10.95
C TYR A 361 -14.63 7.59 -10.87
N PHE A 362 -13.29 7.50 -11.00
CA PHE A 362 -12.42 8.68 -10.98
C PHE A 362 -12.21 9.23 -12.38
N VAL A 363 -12.70 10.43 -12.64
CA VAL A 363 -12.58 11.11 -13.93
C VAL A 363 -11.36 12.02 -13.91
N LYS A 364 -10.37 11.67 -14.74
CA LYS A 364 -9.14 12.46 -14.93
C LYS A 364 -9.13 13.06 -16.33
N GLY A 365 -8.93 14.36 -16.45
CA GLY A 365 -8.79 14.99 -17.77
C GLY A 365 -8.71 16.52 -17.73
N LYS A 366 -7.98 17.10 -18.70
CA LYS A 366 -8.15 18.52 -19.06
C LYS A 366 -9.41 18.61 -19.91
N GLY A 367 -10.35 19.46 -19.50
CA GLY A 367 -11.65 19.58 -20.14
C GLY A 367 -11.54 19.76 -21.65
N SER A 368 -12.27 18.95 -22.42
CA SER A 368 -12.56 19.29 -23.81
C SER A 368 -13.44 20.54 -23.82
N THR A 369 -13.15 21.49 -24.68
CA THR A 369 -13.81 22.80 -24.79
C THR A 369 -15.26 22.76 -25.30
N LEU A 370 -15.81 21.57 -25.56
CA LEU A 370 -17.20 21.40 -25.97
C LEU A 370 -18.00 20.89 -24.77
N ALA A 371 -18.47 21.83 -23.95
CA ALA A 371 -19.46 21.54 -22.93
C ALA A 371 -20.81 21.29 -23.63
N GLU A 372 -21.25 20.04 -23.64
CA GLU A 372 -22.68 19.75 -23.86
C GLU A 372 -23.43 20.13 -22.58
N ASP A 373 -24.42 21.01 -22.70
CA ASP A 373 -25.32 21.34 -21.60
C ASP A 373 -26.18 20.12 -21.28
N THR A 374 -26.15 19.72 -20.01
CA THR A 374 -27.02 18.64 -19.51
C THR A 374 -28.45 19.17 -19.38
N THR A 375 -29.41 18.45 -19.95
CA THR A 375 -30.85 18.77 -19.82
C THR A 375 -31.49 18.22 -18.54
N GLU A 376 -30.76 17.40 -17.77
CA GLU A 376 -31.20 16.84 -16.50
C GLU A 376 -31.08 17.86 -15.35
N GLU A 377 -32.07 17.89 -14.46
CA GLU A 377 -32.05 18.72 -13.25
C GLU A 377 -30.89 18.33 -12.33
N VAL A 378 -30.03 19.31 -12.00
CA VAL A 378 -28.86 19.12 -11.13
C VAL A 378 -29.15 19.72 -9.76
N LYS A 379 -29.18 18.86 -8.74
CA LYS A 379 -29.32 19.25 -7.33
C LYS A 379 -27.94 19.35 -6.70
N VAL A 380 -27.61 20.50 -6.13
CA VAL A 380 -26.30 20.76 -5.52
C VAL A 380 -26.37 20.55 -4.01
N HIS A 381 -25.40 19.81 -3.46
CA HIS A 381 -25.29 19.48 -2.04
C HIS A 381 -23.90 19.86 -1.54
N SER A 382 -23.77 20.26 -0.28
CA SER A 382 -22.46 20.32 0.38
C SER A 382 -22.10 18.95 0.94
N ALA A 383 -20.81 18.64 1.08
CA ALA A 383 -20.37 17.42 1.75
C ALA A 383 -20.95 17.33 3.18
N ARG A 384 -20.93 18.47 3.87
CA ARG A 384 -21.42 18.60 5.24
C ARG A 384 -22.91 18.24 5.39
N SER A 385 -23.80 18.70 4.50
CA SER A 385 -25.23 18.38 4.61
C SER A 385 -25.47 16.87 4.49
N LEU A 386 -24.75 16.18 3.60
CA LEU A 386 -24.87 14.73 3.47
C LEU A 386 -24.22 13.97 4.62
N LEU A 387 -23.16 14.51 5.23
CA LEU A 387 -22.44 13.85 6.31
C LEU A 387 -23.08 14.02 7.69
N VAL A 388 -23.73 15.16 7.94
CA VAL A 388 -24.29 15.52 9.25
C VAL A 388 -25.81 15.43 9.28
N GLU A 389 -26.49 15.90 8.23
CA GLU A 389 -27.95 16.08 8.24
C GLU A 389 -28.70 14.90 7.65
N SER A 390 -28.00 14.02 6.92
CA SER A 390 -28.60 12.78 6.43
C SER A 390 -28.83 11.78 7.56
N GLY A 391 -29.95 11.06 7.48
CA GLY A 391 -30.34 10.04 8.47
C GLY A 391 -29.33 8.89 8.63
N PRO A 392 -29.62 7.95 9.54
CA PRO A 392 -28.73 6.82 9.81
C PRO A 392 -28.58 5.91 8.57
N GLY A 393 -27.40 5.30 8.42
CA GLY A 393 -27.12 4.39 7.30
C GLY A 393 -26.56 5.07 6.04
N LEU A 394 -26.59 4.34 4.93
CA LEU A 394 -26.06 4.75 3.64
C LEU A 394 -27.05 5.63 2.88
N VAL A 395 -26.55 6.71 2.28
CA VAL A 395 -27.38 7.68 1.55
C VAL A 395 -27.57 7.23 0.10
N MET A 396 -28.83 7.11 -0.32
CA MET A 396 -29.24 6.79 -1.68
C MET A 396 -29.58 8.08 -2.46
N PRO A 397 -29.21 8.18 -3.74
CA PRO A 397 -29.65 9.29 -4.58
C PRO A 397 -31.13 9.13 -4.92
N THR A 398 -31.87 10.24 -4.89
CA THR A 398 -33.20 10.32 -5.52
C THR A 398 -33.06 10.54 -7.03
N LYS A 399 -34.15 10.47 -7.80
CA LYS A 399 -34.12 10.73 -9.25
C LYS A 399 -33.43 12.09 -9.58
N GLY A 400 -32.54 12.06 -10.57
CA GLY A 400 -31.77 13.22 -11.06
C GLY A 400 -30.26 13.13 -10.76
N ILE A 401 -29.55 14.23 -11.00
CA ILE A 401 -28.12 14.35 -10.73
C ILE A 401 -27.91 15.08 -9.41
N HIS A 402 -27.17 14.46 -8.50
CA HIS A 402 -26.79 15.05 -7.22
C HIS A 402 -25.31 15.44 -7.25
N LEU A 403 -25.03 16.73 -7.45
CA LEU A 403 -23.67 17.28 -7.42
C LEU A 403 -23.29 17.61 -5.97
N VAL A 404 -22.32 16.89 -5.41
CA VAL A 404 -21.83 17.09 -4.04
C VAL A 404 -20.50 17.83 -4.06
N GLN A 405 -20.45 18.99 -3.42
CA GLN A 405 -19.21 19.77 -3.28
C GLN A 405 -18.45 19.28 -2.05
N ALA A 406 -17.25 18.73 -2.27
CA ALA A 406 -16.32 18.28 -1.24
C ALA A 406 -15.05 19.13 -1.29
N PRO A 407 -14.95 20.21 -0.50
CA PRO A 407 -13.79 21.11 -0.54
C PRO A 407 -12.47 20.43 -0.18
N THR A 408 -12.51 19.37 0.63
CA THR A 408 -11.31 18.64 1.08
C THR A 408 -11.33 17.16 0.70
N ASN A 409 -10.14 16.55 0.55
CA ASN A 409 -10.01 15.12 0.30
C ASN A 409 -10.56 14.26 1.46
N ILE A 410 -10.51 14.76 2.70
CA ILE A 410 -11.02 13.99 3.84
C ILE A 410 -12.56 13.95 3.84
N GLU A 411 -13.22 15.01 3.39
CA GLU A 411 -14.67 15.00 3.16
C GLU A 411 -15.06 14.08 2.01
N LEU A 412 -14.27 14.04 0.92
CA LEU A 412 -14.45 13.04 -0.13
C LEU A 412 -14.41 11.61 0.46
N HIS A 413 -13.40 11.29 1.27
CA HIS A 413 -13.27 9.97 1.86
C HIS A 413 -14.41 9.63 2.82
N ALA A 414 -14.86 10.59 3.62
CA ALA A 414 -16.02 10.42 4.49
C ALA A 414 -17.31 10.24 3.68
N LEU A 415 -17.52 11.02 2.61
CA LEU A 415 -18.66 10.86 1.71
C LEU A 415 -18.68 9.47 1.09
N LEU A 416 -17.55 8.94 0.66
CA LEU A 416 -17.46 7.59 0.09
C LEU A 416 -17.85 6.48 1.08
N GLY A 417 -17.79 6.73 2.39
CA GLY A 417 -18.30 5.78 3.39
C GLY A 417 -19.74 6.04 3.81
N LYS A 418 -20.29 7.23 3.49
CA LYS A 418 -21.67 7.63 3.81
C LYS A 418 -22.63 7.38 2.65
N LEU A 419 -22.18 7.52 1.40
CA LEU A 419 -22.98 7.30 0.21
C LEU A 419 -23.07 5.80 -0.10
N TYR A 420 -24.21 5.38 -0.64
CA TYR A 420 -24.33 4.04 -1.19
C TYR A 420 -23.40 3.91 -2.39
N PRO A 421 -22.54 2.86 -2.46
CA PRO A 421 -21.40 2.83 -3.37
C PRO A 421 -21.75 2.59 -4.84
N ASP A 422 -23.01 2.31 -5.17
CA ASP A 422 -23.42 2.11 -6.56
C ASP A 422 -23.47 3.45 -7.32
N ASN A 423 -22.59 3.60 -8.31
CA ASN A 423 -22.58 4.69 -9.29
C ASN A 423 -22.19 6.09 -8.75
N VAL A 424 -21.20 6.15 -7.86
CA VAL A 424 -20.59 7.42 -7.43
C VAL A 424 -19.48 7.82 -8.40
N VAL A 425 -19.59 9.02 -8.99
CA VAL A 425 -18.56 9.59 -9.88
C VAL A 425 -17.81 10.68 -9.16
N ILE A 426 -16.48 10.67 -9.24
CA ILE A 426 -15.60 11.67 -8.66
C ILE A 426 -14.98 12.48 -9.79
N LYS A 427 -15.11 13.80 -9.73
CA LYS A 427 -14.51 14.73 -10.69
C LYS A 427 -13.67 15.79 -9.98
N GLU A 428 -12.55 16.16 -10.58
CA GLU A 428 -11.75 17.30 -10.13
C GLU A 428 -12.48 18.62 -10.46
N LYS A 429 -12.27 19.65 -9.62
CA LYS A 429 -12.74 21.00 -9.90
C LYS A 429 -12.21 21.49 -11.25
N GLY A 430 -13.11 21.93 -12.13
CA GLY A 430 -12.80 22.36 -13.50
C GLY A 430 -13.04 21.30 -14.58
N VAL A 431 -13.31 20.04 -14.23
CA VAL A 431 -13.82 19.04 -15.18
C VAL A 431 -15.32 19.30 -15.41
N PRO A 432 -15.78 19.44 -16.67
CA PRO A 432 -17.20 19.65 -16.97
C PRO A 432 -18.08 18.49 -16.47
N LEU A 433 -19.29 18.81 -16.02
CA LEU A 433 -20.23 17.81 -15.51
C LEU A 433 -20.59 16.76 -16.57
N SER A 434 -20.78 17.16 -17.83
CA SER A 434 -21.08 16.27 -18.95
C SER A 434 -20.02 15.19 -19.18
N VAL A 435 -18.74 15.49 -18.92
CA VAL A 435 -17.66 14.48 -18.98
C VAL A 435 -17.79 13.49 -17.82
N ALA A 436 -18.13 13.97 -16.62
CA ALA A 436 -18.33 13.11 -15.46
C ALA A 436 -19.51 12.14 -15.65
N LEU A 437 -20.60 12.61 -16.24
CA LEU A 437 -21.79 11.78 -16.47
C LEU A 437 -21.56 10.61 -17.44
N LYS A 438 -20.55 10.71 -18.32
CA LYS A 438 -20.16 9.65 -19.27
C LYS A 438 -19.28 8.55 -18.64
N ALA A 439 -18.72 8.78 -17.45
CA ALA A 439 -17.76 7.86 -16.82
C ALA A 439 -18.42 6.82 -15.89
N GLY A 440 -19.61 7.11 -15.37
CA GLY A 440 -20.38 6.19 -14.54
C GLY A 440 -21.14 5.15 -15.37
N LYS A 441 -21.83 4.23 -14.68
CA LYS A 441 -22.86 3.41 -15.34
C LYS A 441 -24.02 4.33 -15.70
N GLU A 442 -24.66 4.09 -16.84
CA GLU A 442 -26.01 4.61 -17.05
C GLU A 442 -26.85 4.11 -15.86
N GLY A 443 -27.28 5.04 -15.01
CA GLY A 443 -28.06 4.71 -13.83
C GLY A 443 -29.31 3.95 -14.26
N PHE A 444 -29.87 3.13 -13.37
CA PHE A 444 -31.23 2.67 -13.60
C PHE A 444 -32.12 3.93 -13.76
N PRO A 445 -33.03 4.01 -14.74
CA PRO A 445 -33.81 5.22 -15.04
C PRO A 445 -34.52 5.82 -13.82
N ASP A 446 -34.77 4.99 -12.81
CA ASP A 446 -35.48 5.32 -11.58
C ASP A 446 -34.56 5.64 -10.39
N VAL A 447 -33.24 5.49 -10.53
CA VAL A 447 -32.23 5.72 -9.49
C VAL A 447 -31.30 6.83 -9.96
N GLY A 448 -31.26 7.96 -9.25
CA GLY A 448 -30.35 9.05 -9.61
C GLY A 448 -28.89 8.69 -9.35
N ARG A 449 -28.00 9.68 -9.48
CA ARG A 449 -26.55 9.46 -9.32
C ARG A 449 -25.88 10.56 -8.53
N PHE A 450 -24.83 10.20 -7.80
CA PHE A 450 -23.96 11.16 -7.13
C PHE A 450 -22.74 11.50 -8.00
N VAL A 451 -22.47 12.79 -8.14
CA VAL A 451 -21.23 13.31 -8.70
C VAL A 451 -20.56 14.14 -7.60
N ILE A 452 -19.40 13.71 -7.12
CA ILE A 452 -18.62 14.45 -6.13
C ILE A 452 -17.61 15.33 -6.85
N GLU A 453 -17.70 16.64 -6.67
CA GLU A 453 -16.68 17.60 -7.08
C GLU A 453 -15.71 17.84 -5.94
N VAL A 454 -14.43 17.53 -6.17
CA VAL A 454 -13.39 17.62 -5.14
C VAL A 454 -12.59 18.91 -5.31
N GLY A 455 -12.44 19.66 -4.22
CA GLY A 455 -11.55 20.82 -4.12
C GLY A 455 -10.09 20.41 -4.33
N LYS A 456 -9.28 21.33 -4.87
CA LYS A 456 -7.84 21.06 -5.11
C LYS A 456 -7.04 21.01 -3.82
#